data_AF-A0A1J5Q5V5-F1
#
_entry.id   AF-A0A1J5Q5V5-F1
#
_cell.length_a   1.000
_cell.length_b   1.000
_cell.length_c   1.000
_cell.angle_alpha   90.00
_cell.angle_beta   90.00
_cell.angle_gamma   90.00
#
_symmetry.space_group_name_H-M   'P 1'
#
loop_
_entity.id
_entity.type
_entity.pdbx_description
1 polymer ?
#
loop_
_entity_poly.entity_id
_entity_poly.type
_entity_poly.pdbx_seq_one_letter_code
_entity_poly.pdbx_strand_id
1 'polypeptide(L)'
;MVIGYRLPALSWWLMKDRGYLPWVGLPNILAGASLVPELLQHDCTPQSLADAASALLESPERLRRLRERFLDMHHSLRRDTAALAAQAILDTARR
;
A
#
# COMPACT_ATOMS: atom_id res chain seq x y z
N MET A 1 -2.82 7.35 -7.94
CA MET A 1 -1.96 7.38 -6.75
C MET A 1 -0.62 6.79 -7.12
N VAL A 2 0.47 7.41 -6.66
CA VAL A 2 1.86 6.95 -6.82
C VAL A 2 2.49 6.99 -5.43
N ILE A 3 3.27 5.98 -5.07
CA ILE A 3 3.94 5.91 -3.78
C ILE A 3 5.44 6.15 -4.00
N GLY A 4 6.00 7.11 -3.27
CA GLY A 4 7.44 7.36 -3.23
C GLY A 4 7.98 7.13 -1.83
N TYR A 5 9.10 6.42 -1.72
CA TYR A 5 9.77 6.21 -0.44
C TYR A 5 11.25 6.59 -0.54
N ARG A 6 11.65 7.63 0.18
CA ARG A 6 13.04 8.07 0.26
C ARG A 6 13.45 8.19 1.72
N LEU A 7 14.35 7.31 2.14
CA LEU A 7 14.88 7.31 3.49
C LEU A 7 16.31 7.83 3.53
N PRO A 8 16.77 8.30 4.70
CA PRO A 8 18.19 8.42 4.97
C PRO A 8 18.90 7.08 4.74
N ALA A 9 20.12 7.13 4.19
CA ALA A 9 20.89 5.95 3.78
C ALA A 9 21.08 4.92 4.91
N LEU A 10 21.29 5.39 6.15
CA LEU A 10 21.45 4.53 7.32
C LEU A 10 20.17 3.74 7.63
N SER A 11 19.01 4.39 7.60
CA SER A 11 17.71 3.75 7.84
C SER A 11 17.40 2.72 6.75
N TRP A 12 17.70 3.04 5.49
CA TRP A 12 17.55 2.10 4.38
C TRP A 12 18.44 0.88 4.53
N TRP A 13 19.71 1.08 4.88
CA TRP A 13 20.65 -0.02 5.08
C TRP A 13 20.22 -0.99 6.17
N LEU A 14 19.66 -0.48 7.28
CA LEU A 14 19.10 -1.30 8.36
C LEU A 14 17.84 -2.08 7.94
N MET A 15 17.06 -1.55 7.00
CA MET A 15 15.79 -2.14 6.56
C MET A 15 15.93 -3.07 5.34
N LYS A 16 17.00 -2.96 4.55
CA LYS A 16 17.12 -3.67 3.25
C LYS A 16 16.93 -5.18 3.34
N ASP A 17 17.34 -5.77 4.47
CA ASP A 17 17.36 -7.23 4.67
C ASP A 17 16.10 -7.76 5.38
N ARG A 18 15.13 -6.88 5.69
CA ARG A 18 13.88 -7.25 6.38
C ARG A 18 12.69 -7.40 5.43
N GLY A 19 12.95 -7.58 4.13
CA GLY A 19 11.95 -7.67 3.08
C GLY A 19 11.18 -8.99 3.07
N TYR A 20 10.25 -9.18 4.01
CA TYR A 20 9.33 -10.33 4.01
C TYR A 20 8.29 -10.27 2.88
N LEU A 21 8.08 -9.09 2.29
CA LEU A 21 7.09 -8.83 1.25
C LEU A 21 7.73 -8.08 0.08
N PRO A 22 7.28 -8.32 -1.17
CA PRO A 22 7.84 -7.68 -2.36
C PRO A 22 7.36 -6.22 -2.55
N TRP A 23 6.42 -5.76 -1.71
CA TRP A 23 5.88 -4.39 -1.72
C TRP A 23 6.04 -3.72 -0.36
N VAL A 24 6.18 -2.40 -0.37
CA VAL A 24 6.23 -1.56 0.85
C VAL A 24 4.88 -0.88 1.09
N GLY A 25 4.17 -0.52 0.01
CA GLY A 25 2.89 0.16 0.09
C GLY A 25 1.75 -0.79 0.50
N LEU A 26 1.01 -0.41 1.55
CA LEU A 26 -0.18 -1.13 2.00
C LEU A 26 -1.17 -1.47 0.86
N PRO A 27 -1.44 -0.59 -0.12
CA PRO A 27 -2.38 -0.91 -1.20
C PRO A 27 -1.94 -2.10 -2.06
N ASN A 28 -0.65 -2.23 -2.36
CA ASN A 28 -0.13 -3.36 -3.14
C ASN A 28 -0.06 -4.63 -2.30
N ILE A 29 0.30 -4.51 -1.01
CA ILE A 29 0.28 -5.63 -0.05
C ILE A 29 -1.13 -6.20 0.07
N LEU A 30 -2.13 -5.36 0.31
CA LEU A 30 -3.53 -5.76 0.43
C LEU A 30 -4.10 -6.31 -0.88
N ALA A 31 -3.64 -5.80 -2.02
CA ALA A 31 -4.03 -6.31 -3.34
C ALA A 31 -3.31 -7.60 -3.73
N GLY A 32 -2.20 -7.96 -3.07
CA GLY A 32 -1.29 -9.04 -3.49
C GLY A 32 -0.71 -8.82 -4.89
N ALA A 33 -0.66 -7.58 -5.36
CA ALA A 33 -0.30 -7.22 -6.73
C ALA A 33 0.22 -5.78 -6.81
N SER A 34 1.03 -5.49 -7.83
CA SER A 34 1.51 -4.14 -8.13
C SER A 34 0.39 -3.25 -8.73
N LEU A 35 -0.56 -2.85 -7.88
CA LEU A 35 -1.73 -2.04 -8.23
C LEU A 35 -1.36 -0.57 -8.50
N VAL A 36 -0.42 -0.02 -7.73
CA VAL A 36 0.14 1.32 -7.92
C VAL A 36 1.66 1.28 -8.06
N PRO A 37 2.24 2.20 -8.84
CA PRO A 37 3.69 2.34 -8.91
C PRO A 37 4.27 2.72 -7.55
N GLU A 38 5.24 1.93 -7.09
CA GLU A 38 6.06 2.17 -5.90
C GLU A 38 7.48 2.49 -6.35
N LEU A 39 7.94 3.71 -6.08
CA LEU A 39 9.28 4.19 -6.40
C LEU A 39 10.10 4.26 -5.11
N LEU A 40 11.13 3.42 -5.00
CA LEU A 40 11.92 3.24 -3.79
C LEU A 40 13.33 3.80 -3.94
N GLN A 41 13.78 4.55 -2.93
CA GLN A 41 15.12 5.11 -2.81
C GLN A 41 15.63 5.82 -4.07
N HIS A 42 16.48 5.14 -4.85
CA HIS A 42 17.11 5.69 -6.06
C HIS A 42 16.09 5.92 -7.17
N ASP A 43 15.04 5.08 -7.25
CA ASP A 43 13.96 5.24 -8.23
C ASP A 43 12.97 6.34 -7.82
N CYS A 44 13.01 6.77 -6.55
CA CYS A 44 12.17 7.85 -6.01
C CYS A 44 12.75 9.24 -6.38
N THR A 45 12.87 9.51 -7.67
CA THR A 45 13.26 10.83 -8.19
C THR A 45 12.02 11.69 -8.47
N PRO A 46 12.14 13.04 -8.43
CA PRO A 46 11.03 13.93 -8.79
C PRO A 46 10.49 13.66 -10.19
N GLN A 47 11.37 13.40 -11.16
CA GLN A 47 10.98 13.12 -12.54
C GLN A 47 10.22 11.78 -12.64
N SER A 48 10.73 10.72 -12.03
CA SER A 48 10.06 9.41 -12.03
C SER A 48 8.67 9.46 -11.38
N LEU A 49 8.53 10.23 -10.30
CA LEU A 49 7.23 10.45 -9.65
C LEU A 49 6.26 11.21 -10.56
N ALA A 50 6.74 12.26 -11.22
CA ALA A 50 5.96 13.04 -12.16
C ALA A 50 5.50 12.18 -13.34
N ASP A 51 6.42 11.44 -13.97
CA ASP A 51 6.12 10.58 -15.12
C ASP A 51 5.10 9.49 -14.75
N ALA A 52 5.26 8.85 -13.58
CA ALA A 52 4.33 7.83 -13.10
C ALA A 52 2.93 8.41 -12.80
N ALA A 53 2.87 9.64 -12.29
CA ALA A 53 1.61 10.32 -12.03
C ALA A 53 0.93 10.75 -13.34
N SER A 54 1.67 11.35 -14.27
CA SER A 54 1.19 11.76 -15.59
C SER A 54 0.64 10.57 -16.37
N ALA A 55 1.38 9.46 -16.45
CA ALA A 55 0.93 8.26 -17.14
C ALA A 55 -0.38 7.67 -16.57
N LEU A 56 -0.67 7.91 -15.29
CA LEU A 56 -1.94 7.52 -14.69
C LEU A 56 -3.06 8.52 -15.03
N LEU A 57 -2.77 9.82 -15.01
CA LEU A 57 -3.73 10.88 -15.31
C LEU A 57 -4.14 10.88 -16.79
N GLU A 58 -3.23 10.56 -17.69
CA GLU A 58 -3.45 10.44 -19.14
C GLU A 58 -4.26 9.20 -19.53
N SER A 59 -4.53 8.29 -18.58
CA SER A 59 -5.31 7.07 -18.81
C SER A 59 -6.58 7.05 -17.94
N PRO A 60 -7.71 7.63 -18.42
CA PRO A 60 -8.97 7.64 -17.70
C PRO A 60 -9.46 6.24 -17.31
N GLU A 61 -9.26 5.25 -18.18
CA GLU A 61 -9.64 3.86 -17.93
C GLU A 61 -8.83 3.22 -16.80
N ARG A 62 -7.51 3.47 -16.77
CA ARG A 62 -6.66 2.98 -15.68
C ARG A 62 -7.03 3.64 -14.36
N LEU A 63 -7.31 4.94 -14.38
CA LEU A 63 -7.74 5.70 -13.22
C LEU A 63 -9.09 5.20 -12.68
N ARG A 64 -10.06 4.91 -13.55
CA ARG A 64 -11.36 4.35 -13.17
C ARG A 64 -11.22 2.98 -12.51
N ARG A 65 -10.50 2.05 -13.15
CA ARG A 65 -10.24 0.72 -12.57
C ARG A 65 -9.53 0.82 -11.22
N LEU A 66 -8.56 1.72 -11.09
CA LEU A 66 -7.85 1.91 -9.83
C LEU A 66 -8.79 2.41 -8.71
N ARG A 67 -9.69 3.34 -9.03
CA ARG A 67 -10.71 3.83 -8.08
C ARG A 67 -11.66 2.72 -7.65
N GLU A 68 -12.16 1.92 -8.58
CA GLU A 68 -13.02 0.76 -8.28
C GLU A 68 -12.31 -0.21 -7.34
N ARG A 69 -11.07 -0.59 -7.65
CA ARG A 69 -10.25 -1.48 -6.80
C ARG A 69 -10.03 -0.93 -5.40
N PHE A 70 -9.81 0.38 -5.25
CA PHE A 70 -9.67 1.00 -3.93
C PHE A 70 -11.00 1.06 -3.17
N LEU A 71 -12.12 1.25 -3.87
CA LEU A 71 -13.43 1.24 -3.25
C LEU A 71 -13.77 -0.16 -2.72
N ASP A 72 -13.53 -1.21 -3.50
CA ASP A 72 -13.70 -2.60 -3.07
C ASP A 72 -12.85 -2.90 -1.84
N MET A 73 -11.58 -2.48 -1.86
CA MET A 73 -10.67 -2.64 -0.74
C MET A 73 -11.17 -1.90 0.51
N HIS A 74 -11.60 -0.65 0.36
CA HIS A 74 -12.17 0.14 1.46
C HIS A 74 -13.37 -0.57 2.10
N HIS A 75 -14.30 -1.07 1.29
CA HIS A 75 -15.46 -1.81 1.79
C HIS A 75 -15.07 -3.12 2.49
N SER A 76 -14.08 -3.85 1.96
CA SER A 76 -13.59 -5.09 2.60
C SER A 76 -12.98 -4.86 4.00
N LEU A 77 -12.33 -3.71 4.19
CA LEU A 77 -11.68 -3.33 5.44
C LEU A 77 -12.64 -2.70 6.44
N ARG A 78 -13.82 -2.25 5.99
CA ARG A 78 -14.83 -1.65 6.85
C ARG A 78 -15.54 -2.74 7.66
N ARG A 79 -14.99 -3.00 8.85
CA ARG A 79 -15.47 -4.00 9.81
C ARG A 79 -15.79 -3.33 11.14
N ASP A 80 -16.67 -3.92 11.93
CA ASP A 80 -16.88 -3.51 13.31
C ASP A 80 -15.71 -3.99 14.18
N THR A 81 -14.62 -3.24 14.14
CA THR A 81 -13.37 -3.59 14.82
C THR A 81 -13.53 -3.64 16.32
N ALA A 82 -14.42 -2.83 16.90
CA ALA A 82 -14.70 -2.85 18.33
C ALA A 82 -15.37 -4.15 18.76
N ALA A 83 -16.44 -4.56 18.06
CA ALA A 83 -17.12 -5.82 18.34
C ALA A 83 -16.20 -7.02 18.13
N LEU A 84 -15.43 -7.03 17.03
CA LEU A 84 -14.47 -8.09 16.72
C LEU A 84 -13.36 -8.20 17.79
N ALA A 85 -12.83 -7.08 18.26
CA ALA A 85 -11.82 -7.05 19.31
C ALA A 85 -12.38 -7.53 20.65
N ALA A 86 -13.57 -7.04 21.04
CA ALA A 86 -14.25 -7.48 22.25
C ALA A 86 -14.50 -8.99 22.25
N GLN A 87 -14.99 -9.53 21.13
CA GLN A 87 -15.21 -10.97 20.98
C GLN A 87 -13.91 -11.76 21.13
N ALA A 88 -12.83 -11.34 20.48
CA ALA A 88 -11.52 -12.00 20.58
C ALA A 88 -10.98 -12.02 22.02
N ILE A 89 -11.19 -10.95 22.78
CA ILE A 89 -10.80 -10.86 24.20
C ILE A 89 -11.62 -11.84 25.03
N LEU A 90 -12.95 -11.86 24.86
CA LEU A 90 -13.84 -12.78 25.58
C LEU A 90 -13.52 -14.25 25.30
N ASP A 91 -13.21 -14.59 24.05
CA ASP A 91 -12.84 -15.95 23.64
C ASP A 91 -11.51 -16.38 24.26
N THR A 92 -10.56 -15.45 24.39
CA THR A 92 -9.26 -15.72 25.02
C THR A 92 -9.40 -15.87 26.54
N ALA A 93 -10.22 -15.05 27.19
CA ALA A 93 -10.42 -15.10 28.64
C ALA A 93 -11.19 -16.33 29.14
N ARG A 94 -11.88 -17.04 28.24
CA ARG A 94 -12.60 -18.30 28.54
C ARG A 94 -11.73 -19.55 28.37
N ARG A 95 -10.53 -19.43 27.80
CA ARG A 95 -9.55 -20.50 27.69
C ARG A 95 -8.67 -20.57 28.92
#